data_AF-A0AAJ0FTU0-F1
#
_entry.id   AF-A0AAJ0FTU0-F1
#
_cell.length_a   1.000
_cell.length_b   1.000
_cell.length_c   1.000
_cell.angle_alpha   90.00
_cell.angle_beta   90.00
_cell.angle_gamma   90.00
#
_symmetry.space_group_name_H-M   'P 1'
#
loop_
_entity.id
_entity.type
_entity.pdbx_description
1 polymer ?
#
loop_
_entity_poly.entity_id
_entity_poly.type
_entity_poly.pdbx_seq_one_letter_code
_entity_poly.pdbx_strand_id
1 'polypeptide(L)'
;MKSGNTITRTKPRLDDDLLGDQGECLVLRCKQCPKKDSRIRLDFTVDEKKKILVNGFELYPSHDGDLDPLMTAIVENKGVNATETHEEAINYKLSIADVEKDETEKIELIDIHYNIHKVGRVTVKEVPTVHMRLIKLSTEELLIGILSTKEKLAIFYSRATKWGKKIVRGRRVPHWNKEAFGNEK
;
A
#
# COMPACT_ATOMS: atom_id res chain seq x y z
N MET A 1 16.26 -50.61 -27.19
CA MET A 1 17.01 -49.48 -26.58
C MET A 1 16.07 -48.31 -26.38
N LYS A 2 16.28 -47.57 -25.27
CA LYS A 2 15.57 -46.36 -24.78
C LYS A 2 14.28 -46.65 -24.01
N SER A 3 14.38 -46.93 -22.71
CA SER A 3 14.66 -46.01 -21.58
C SER A 3 13.39 -45.26 -21.18
N GLY A 4 12.87 -45.62 -20.01
CA GLY A 4 11.69 -45.05 -19.40
C GLY A 4 11.92 -43.63 -18.88
N ASN A 5 10.80 -42.96 -18.59
CA ASN A 5 10.76 -41.80 -17.71
C ASN A 5 9.57 -41.98 -16.76
N THR A 6 9.90 -42.41 -15.54
CA THR A 6 9.02 -42.32 -14.39
C THR A 6 8.97 -40.84 -13.97
N ILE A 7 7.83 -40.19 -14.19
CA ILE A 7 7.60 -38.83 -13.71
C ILE A 7 7.36 -38.90 -12.20
N THR A 8 8.42 -38.73 -11.42
CA THR A 8 8.33 -38.46 -9.98
C THR A 8 7.65 -37.11 -9.80
N ARG A 9 6.39 -37.14 -9.38
CA ARG A 9 5.61 -35.98 -9.00
C ARG A 9 6.12 -35.49 -7.64
N THR A 10 7.20 -34.72 -7.65
CA THR A 10 7.68 -34.00 -6.47
C THR A 10 6.58 -33.04 -6.03
N LYS A 11 6.03 -33.25 -4.83
CA LYS A 11 5.13 -32.28 -4.19
C LYS A 11 5.86 -30.93 -4.14
N PRO A 12 5.24 -29.81 -4.51
CA PRO A 12 5.81 -28.52 -4.16
C PRO A 12 5.87 -28.46 -2.63
N ARG A 13 7.08 -28.26 -2.11
CA ARG A 13 7.27 -27.78 -0.74
C ARG A 13 6.62 -26.40 -0.71
N LEU A 14 5.43 -26.33 -0.13
CA LEU A 14 5.04 -25.16 0.65
C LEU A 14 6.11 -25.02 1.74
N ASP A 15 6.39 -23.79 2.17
CA ASP A 15 7.41 -23.40 3.16
C ASP A 15 8.71 -22.89 2.51
N ASP A 16 8.67 -21.66 1.96
CA ASP A 16 9.68 -20.58 2.20
C ASP A 16 9.43 -19.29 1.37
N ASP A 17 8.63 -19.34 0.28
CA ASP A 17 8.47 -18.19 -0.64
C ASP A 17 7.33 -17.20 -0.33
N LEU A 18 6.59 -17.35 0.78
CA LEU A 18 5.43 -16.49 1.07
C LEU A 18 5.78 -15.07 1.54
N LEU A 19 7.07 -14.76 1.71
CA LEU A 19 7.56 -13.46 2.17
C LEU A 19 8.56 -12.82 1.17
N GLY A 20 8.69 -13.40 -0.03
CA GLY A 20 9.75 -13.09 -0.99
C GLY A 20 9.72 -11.67 -1.54
N ASP A 21 8.56 -11.19 -2.01
CA ASP A 21 8.42 -9.83 -2.55
C ASP A 21 6.97 -9.39 -2.31
N GLN A 22 6.73 -8.60 -1.25
CA GLN A 22 5.42 -7.97 -1.08
C GLN A 22 5.34 -6.78 -2.02
N GLY A 23 4.29 -6.74 -2.85
CA GLY A 23 4.02 -5.65 -3.78
C GLY A 23 2.56 -5.24 -3.71
N GLU A 24 2.30 -3.95 -3.49
CA GLU A 24 0.95 -3.39 -3.54
C GLU A 24 0.91 -2.13 -4.42
N CYS A 25 -0.12 -2.04 -5.27
CA CYS A 25 -0.33 -0.88 -6.12
C CYS A 25 -1.48 -0.03 -5.58
N LEU A 26 -1.20 1.25 -5.32
CA LEU A 26 -2.18 2.24 -4.92
C LEU A 26 -2.36 3.30 -6.00
N VAL A 27 -3.62 3.50 -6.42
CA VAL A 27 -3.97 4.52 -7.43
C VAL A 27 -4.69 5.69 -6.76
N LEU A 28 -4.07 6.86 -6.80
CA LEU A 28 -4.58 8.09 -6.19
C LEU A 28 -5.22 9.00 -7.24
N ARG A 29 -6.40 9.54 -6.94
CA ARG A 29 -7.01 10.56 -7.80
C ARG A 29 -6.40 11.92 -7.52
N CYS A 30 -6.11 12.67 -8.57
CA CYS A 30 -5.53 14.00 -8.50
C CYS A 30 -6.36 14.97 -9.35
N LYS A 31 -7.23 15.73 -8.69
CA LYS A 31 -8.10 16.72 -9.36
C LYS A 31 -7.36 17.98 -9.82
N GLN A 32 -6.23 18.26 -9.18
CA GLN A 32 -5.41 19.45 -9.38
C GLN A 32 -4.17 19.18 -10.24
N CYS A 33 -4.04 17.98 -10.80
CA CYS A 33 -2.93 17.65 -11.68
C CYS A 33 -3.00 18.45 -12.99
N PRO A 34 -1.88 18.56 -13.73
CA PRO A 34 -1.81 19.36 -14.96
C PRO A 34 -2.95 19.05 -15.96
N LYS A 35 -3.27 17.76 -16.12
CA LYS A 35 -4.54 17.34 -16.74
C LYS A 35 -5.54 17.07 -15.60
N LYS A 36 -6.76 17.59 -15.73
CA LYS A 36 -7.79 17.44 -14.69
C LYS A 36 -8.18 15.96 -14.55
N ASP A 37 -8.47 15.54 -13.31
CA ASP A 37 -8.90 14.18 -12.97
C ASP A 37 -7.91 13.06 -13.34
N SER A 38 -6.61 13.35 -13.26
CA SER A 38 -5.56 12.33 -13.41
C SER A 38 -5.55 11.32 -12.26
N ARG A 39 -4.90 10.19 -12.50
CA ARG A 39 -4.64 9.13 -11.53
C ARG A 39 -3.13 8.91 -11.40
N ILE A 40 -2.60 9.01 -10.20
CA ILE A 40 -1.20 8.77 -9.90
C ILE A 40 -1.09 7.32 -9.44
N ARG A 41 -0.23 6.54 -10.08
CA ARG A 41 0.06 5.16 -9.70
C ARG A 41 1.31 5.11 -8.83
N LEU A 42 1.18 4.46 -7.68
CA LEU A 42 2.25 4.21 -6.73
C LEU A 42 2.35 2.71 -6.50
N ASP A 43 3.46 2.11 -6.89
CA ASP A 43 3.78 0.70 -6.67
C ASP A 43 4.71 0.61 -5.46
N PHE A 44 4.19 0.10 -4.34
CA PHE A 44 4.91 -0.14 -3.10
C PHE A 44 5.48 -1.54 -3.11
N THR A 45 6.77 -1.68 -2.81
CA THR A 45 7.42 -2.99 -2.76
C THR A 45 8.32 -3.10 -1.54
N VAL A 46 8.42 -4.31 -0.98
CA VAL A 46 9.41 -4.64 0.03
C VAL A 46 10.63 -5.20 -0.67
N ASP A 47 11.77 -4.52 -0.55
CA ASP A 47 13.04 -4.92 -1.16
C ASP A 47 13.97 -5.53 -0.10
N GLU A 48 14.53 -6.69 -0.41
CA GLU A 48 15.38 -7.52 0.46
C GLU A 48 14.85 -7.69 1.88
N LYS A 49 13.52 -7.61 2.06
CA LYS A 49 12.83 -7.59 3.36
C LYS A 49 13.30 -6.48 4.31
N LYS A 50 14.02 -5.46 3.87
CA LYS A 50 14.62 -4.44 4.74
C LYS A 50 14.27 -3.03 4.34
N LYS A 51 13.73 -2.86 3.13
CA LYS A 51 13.47 -1.55 2.54
C LYS A 51 12.07 -1.52 1.97
N ILE A 52 11.48 -0.34 1.97
CA ILE A 52 10.28 -0.08 1.21
C ILE A 52 10.66 0.78 0.01
N LEU A 53 10.33 0.33 -1.18
CA LEU A 53 10.45 1.12 -2.40
C LEU A 53 9.07 1.59 -2.87
N VAL A 54 9.01 2.80 -3.42
CA VAL A 54 7.84 3.33 -4.14
C VAL A 54 8.27 3.66 -5.56
N ASN A 55 7.65 3.00 -6.54
CA ASN A 55 8.05 3.10 -7.95
C ASN A 55 9.56 2.88 -8.17
N GLY A 56 10.17 2.01 -7.37
CA GLY A 56 11.62 1.73 -7.40
C GLY A 56 12.51 2.70 -6.62
N PHE A 57 11.96 3.72 -5.97
CA PHE A 57 12.71 4.66 -5.13
C PHE A 57 12.62 4.26 -3.65
N GLU A 58 13.74 4.20 -2.94
CA GLU A 58 13.76 3.88 -1.50
C GLU A 58 13.01 4.96 -0.70
N LEU A 59 12.00 4.51 0.06
CA LEU A 59 11.15 5.35 0.89
C LEU A 59 11.50 5.22 2.37
N TYR A 60 11.89 4.03 2.79
CA TYR A 60 12.20 3.67 4.17
C TYR A 60 13.22 2.51 4.16
N PRO A 61 14.23 2.48 5.06
CA PRO A 61 14.43 3.38 6.20
C PRO A 61 15.11 4.71 5.85
N SER A 62 15.87 4.80 4.76
CA SER A 62 16.43 6.08 4.33
C SER A 62 15.52 6.73 3.31
N HIS A 63 15.07 7.92 3.65
CA HIS A 63 14.78 8.94 2.68
C HIS A 63 15.91 9.93 2.84
N ASP A 64 16.92 9.86 1.98
CA ASP A 64 18.09 10.73 2.05
C ASP A 64 17.62 12.17 2.28
N GLY A 65 18.32 12.90 3.14
CA GLY A 65 17.90 14.16 3.78
C GLY A 65 17.67 15.35 2.85
N ASP A 66 17.30 15.10 1.60
CA ASP A 66 16.85 16.05 0.61
C ASP A 66 15.64 16.81 1.14
N LEU A 67 15.83 18.13 1.21
CA LEU A 67 14.79 19.08 1.62
C LEU A 67 13.58 19.06 0.68
N ASP A 68 13.75 18.55 -0.55
CA ASP A 68 12.73 18.53 -1.60
C ASP A 68 12.83 17.25 -2.44
N PRO A 69 12.42 16.09 -1.90
CA PRO A 69 12.59 14.81 -2.57
C PRO A 69 11.77 14.72 -3.86
N LEU A 70 12.34 14.05 -4.85
CA LEU A 70 11.70 13.86 -6.15
C LEU A 70 11.76 12.39 -6.55
N MET A 71 10.63 11.87 -7.02
CA MET A 71 10.56 10.55 -7.62
C MET A 71 9.78 10.60 -8.93
N THR A 72 9.94 9.60 -9.77
CA THR A 72 9.13 9.46 -10.98
C THR A 72 7.91 8.57 -10.68
N ALA A 73 6.73 8.96 -11.17
CA ALA A 73 5.54 8.13 -11.09
C ALA A 73 4.78 8.11 -12.42
N ILE A 74 4.07 7.02 -12.67
CA ILE A 74 3.14 6.92 -13.79
C ILE A 74 1.86 7.67 -13.43
N VAL A 75 1.50 8.62 -14.30
CA VAL A 75 0.25 9.37 -14.21
C VAL A 75 -0.62 9.02 -15.40
N GLU A 76 -1.82 8.57 -15.12
CA GLU A 76 -2.85 8.26 -16.10
C GLU A 76 -3.81 9.45 -16.21
N ASN A 77 -3.98 9.95 -17.42
CA ASN A 77 -4.93 11.02 -17.71
C ASN A 77 -6.13 10.45 -18.45
N LYS A 78 -7.32 10.93 -18.09
CA LYS A 78 -8.52 10.63 -18.84
C LYS A 78 -8.63 11.61 -20.01
N GLY A 79 -8.26 11.18 -21.21
CA GLY A 79 -8.45 11.94 -22.44
C GLY A 79 -9.87 11.83 -22.99
N VAL A 80 -10.15 12.60 -24.05
CA VAL A 80 -11.47 12.61 -24.72
C VAL A 80 -11.78 11.25 -25.36
N ASN A 81 -10.76 10.54 -25.88
CA ASN A 81 -10.94 9.30 -26.65
C ASN A 81 -10.10 8.11 -26.14
N ALA A 82 -9.20 8.29 -25.17
CA ALA A 82 -8.37 7.22 -24.62
C ALA A 82 -7.74 7.61 -23.27
N THR A 83 -7.30 6.60 -22.52
CA THR A 83 -6.43 6.79 -21.34
C THR A 83 -4.99 6.97 -21.82
N GLU A 84 -4.35 8.07 -21.42
CA GLU A 84 -2.96 8.37 -21.76
C GLU A 84 -2.10 8.24 -20.50
N THR A 85 -1.11 7.35 -20.52
CA THR A 85 -0.14 7.16 -19.44
C THR A 85 1.18 7.84 -19.79
N HIS A 86 1.77 8.52 -18.83
CA HIS A 86 3.06 9.21 -18.96
C HIS A 86 3.75 9.26 -17.61
N GLU A 87 5.06 9.45 -17.62
CA GLU A 87 5.86 9.65 -16.42
C GLU A 87 5.81 11.12 -15.99
N GLU A 88 5.65 11.37 -14.69
CA GLU A 88 5.71 12.69 -14.09
C GLU A 88 6.60 12.67 -12.86
N ALA A 89 7.29 13.79 -12.64
CA ALA A 89 8.09 13.99 -11.44
C ALA A 89 7.16 14.36 -10.26
N ILE A 90 7.27 13.64 -9.15
CA ILE A 90 6.46 13.79 -7.96
C ILE A 90 7.34 14.28 -6.83
N ASN A 91 6.94 15.40 -6.23
CA ASN A 91 7.50 15.85 -4.97
C ASN A 91 6.57 15.46 -3.84
N TYR A 92 7.15 14.98 -2.75
CA TYR A 92 6.41 14.42 -1.64
C TYR A 92 7.05 14.73 -0.29
N LYS A 93 6.32 14.43 0.78
CA LYS A 93 6.79 14.53 2.15
C LYS A 93 6.44 13.26 2.90
N LEU A 94 7.45 12.74 3.58
CA LEU A 94 7.32 11.64 4.52
C LEU A 94 7.24 12.14 5.96
N SER A 95 6.47 11.43 6.76
CA SER A 95 6.49 11.58 8.20
C SER A 95 6.17 10.24 8.87
N ILE A 96 6.98 9.87 9.85
CA ILE A 96 6.63 8.79 10.79
C ILE A 96 5.56 9.35 11.72
N ALA A 97 4.39 8.72 11.72
CA ALA A 97 3.22 9.16 12.47
C ALA A 97 3.18 8.55 13.86
N ASP A 98 3.51 7.26 13.96
CA ASP A 98 3.50 6.51 15.21
C ASP A 98 4.47 5.32 15.15
N VAL A 99 4.94 4.90 16.32
CA VAL A 99 5.79 3.74 16.51
C VAL A 99 5.31 2.99 17.75
N GLU A 100 4.66 1.86 17.56
CA GLU A 100 4.20 0.99 18.64
C GLU A 100 5.12 -0.22 18.75
N LYS A 101 5.50 -0.61 19.96
CA LYS A 101 6.35 -1.78 20.21
C LYS A 101 5.60 -2.79 21.07
N ASP A 102 5.63 -4.05 20.66
CA ASP A 102 5.22 -5.17 21.49
C ASP A 102 6.48 -5.94 21.93
N GLU A 103 6.85 -5.77 23.19
CA GLU A 103 8.02 -6.43 23.78
C GLU A 103 7.85 -7.95 23.92
N THR A 104 6.61 -8.44 23.96
CA THR A 104 6.32 -9.88 24.09
C THR A 104 6.58 -10.60 22.78
N GLU A 105 5.98 -10.07 21.71
CA GLU A 105 6.11 -10.61 20.35
C GLU A 105 7.38 -10.12 19.64
N LYS A 106 8.09 -9.16 20.24
CA LYS A 106 9.28 -8.49 19.68
C LYS A 106 9.02 -7.94 18.28
N ILE A 107 7.89 -7.26 18.12
CA ILE A 107 7.48 -6.59 16.89
C ILE A 107 7.39 -5.09 17.11
N GLU A 108 7.68 -4.33 16.08
CA GLU A 108 7.52 -2.88 16.03
C GLU A 108 6.59 -2.53 14.87
N LEU A 109 5.51 -1.80 15.15
CA LEU A 109 4.58 -1.29 14.16
C LEU A 109 4.94 0.17 13.89
N ILE A 110 5.16 0.50 12.62
CA ILE A 110 5.61 1.83 12.21
C ILE A 110 4.58 2.41 11.24
N ASP A 111 3.91 3.48 11.66
CA ASP A 111 2.98 4.19 10.79
C ASP A 111 3.70 5.29 10.03
N ILE A 112 3.61 5.26 8.70
CA ILE A 112 4.22 6.22 7.80
C ILE A 112 3.12 6.93 7.02
N HIS A 113 3.20 8.25 6.95
CA HIS A 113 2.39 9.06 6.05
C HIS A 113 3.22 9.57 4.87
N TYR A 114 2.70 9.34 3.67
CA TYR A 114 3.26 9.80 2.41
C TYR A 114 2.32 10.82 1.78
N ASN A 115 2.79 12.06 1.63
CA ASN A 115 2.00 13.20 1.16
C ASN A 115 2.59 13.73 -0.14
N ILE A 116 1.82 13.72 -1.23
CA ILE A 116 2.25 14.34 -2.49
C ILE A 116 1.97 15.84 -2.45
N HIS A 117 3.00 16.65 -2.71
CA HIS A 117 2.91 18.11 -2.72
C HIS A 117 3.03 18.71 -4.13
N LYS A 118 3.67 18.02 -5.08
CA LYS A 118 3.80 18.49 -6.46
C LYS A 118 3.74 17.33 -7.44
N VAL A 119 3.11 17.57 -8.59
CA VAL A 119 3.07 16.67 -9.75
C VAL A 119 3.52 17.46 -10.98
N GLY A 120 4.64 17.08 -11.56
CA GLY A 120 5.34 17.83 -12.58
C GLY A 120 5.66 19.25 -12.09
N ARG A 121 5.01 20.24 -12.70
CA ARG A 121 5.17 21.66 -12.34
C ARG A 121 4.08 22.21 -11.42
N VAL A 122 3.06 21.41 -11.10
CA VAL A 122 1.87 21.87 -10.37
C VAL A 122 1.91 21.44 -8.92
N THR A 123 1.79 22.40 -8.01
CA THR A 123 1.61 22.13 -6.58
C THR A 123 0.18 21.65 -6.34
N VAL A 124 0.04 20.53 -5.63
CA VAL A 124 -1.24 19.87 -5.36
C VAL A 124 -1.51 19.85 -3.86
N LYS A 125 -2.79 20.00 -3.49
CA LYS A 125 -3.28 19.98 -2.09
C LYS A 125 -4.36 18.94 -1.84
N GLU A 126 -5.02 18.47 -2.90
CA GLU A 126 -6.15 17.52 -2.82
C GLU A 126 -5.77 16.08 -3.16
N VAL A 127 -4.48 15.76 -3.25
CA VAL A 127 -4.06 14.36 -3.39
C VAL A 127 -4.16 13.69 -2.02
N PRO A 128 -4.90 12.56 -1.90
CA PRO A 128 -5.04 11.86 -0.63
C PRO A 128 -3.70 11.47 -0.01
N THR A 129 -3.55 11.70 1.29
CA THR A 129 -2.39 11.20 2.04
C THR A 129 -2.44 9.68 2.08
N VAL A 130 -1.35 9.03 1.66
CA VAL A 130 -1.18 7.59 1.83
C VAL A 130 -0.71 7.32 3.25
N HIS A 131 -1.32 6.31 3.86
CA HIS A 131 -0.91 5.76 5.13
C HIS A 131 -0.47 4.33 4.92
N MET A 132 0.71 4.03 5.44
CA MET A 132 1.32 2.72 5.39
C MET A 132 1.70 2.31 6.81
N ARG A 133 1.19 1.17 7.28
CA ARG A 133 1.63 0.54 8.52
C ARG A 133 2.62 -0.56 8.18
N LEU A 134 3.86 -0.38 8.59
CA LEU A 134 4.90 -1.39 8.49
C LEU A 134 4.89 -2.25 9.75
N ILE A 135 5.21 -3.53 9.58
CA ILE A 135 5.51 -4.46 10.66
C ILE A 135 6.99 -4.76 10.55
N LYS A 136 7.74 -4.40 11.58
CA LYS A 136 9.16 -4.70 11.73
C LYS A 136 9.30 -5.83 12.74
N LEU A 137 9.88 -6.93 12.28
CA LEU A 137 10.14 -8.11 13.11
C LEU A 137 11.45 -7.96 13.89
N SER A 138 11.62 -8.78 14.92
CA SER A 138 12.88 -8.87 15.68
C SER A 138 14.11 -9.25 14.84
N THR A 139 13.89 -9.84 13.65
CA THR A 139 14.92 -10.13 12.63
C THR A 139 15.32 -8.91 11.82
N GLU A 140 14.74 -7.74 12.10
CA GLU A 140 14.81 -6.49 11.33
C GLU A 140 14.15 -6.59 9.94
N GLU A 141 13.40 -7.67 9.67
CA GLU A 141 12.60 -7.80 8.46
C GLU A 141 11.37 -6.89 8.52
N LEU A 142 11.06 -6.24 7.39
CA LEU A 142 9.92 -5.35 7.19
C LEU A 142 8.85 -6.03 6.35
N LEU A 143 7.60 -5.82 6.74
CA LEU A 143 6.40 -6.26 6.01
C LEU A 143 5.43 -5.08 5.89
N ILE A 144 4.65 -5.03 4.82
CA ILE A 144 3.54 -4.08 4.68
C ILE A 144 2.31 -4.71 5.34
N GLY A 145 1.86 -4.14 6.46
CA GLY A 145 0.66 -4.61 7.17
C GLY A 145 -0.61 -3.95 6.66
N ILE A 146 -0.58 -2.62 6.47
CA ILE A 146 -1.71 -1.85 5.96
C ILE A 146 -1.20 -0.85 4.94
N LEU A 147 -1.84 -0.78 3.77
CA LEU A 147 -1.64 0.30 2.81
C LEU A 147 -3.00 0.88 2.39
N SER A 148 -3.21 2.17 2.62
CA SER A 148 -4.45 2.84 2.21
C SER A 148 -4.30 4.36 2.17
N THR A 149 -5.38 5.07 1.85
CA THR A 149 -5.43 6.51 2.09
C THR A 149 -5.98 6.81 3.48
N LYS A 150 -5.56 7.92 4.10
CA LYS A 150 -6.04 8.30 5.44
C LYS A 150 -7.55 8.43 5.52
N GLU A 151 -8.20 8.90 4.46
CA GLU A 151 -9.66 9.03 4.41
C GLU A 151 -10.34 7.65 4.43
N LYS A 152 -9.81 6.67 3.68
CA LYS A 152 -10.33 5.30 3.69
C LYS A 152 -10.17 4.64 5.05
N LEU A 153 -9.03 4.84 5.70
CA LEU A 153 -8.80 4.32 7.05
C LEU A 153 -9.74 4.94 8.08
N ALA A 154 -9.95 6.26 8.04
CA ALA A 154 -10.89 6.93 8.92
C ALA A 154 -12.31 6.36 8.78
N ILE A 155 -12.75 6.05 7.55
CA ILE A 155 -14.03 5.38 7.28
C ILE A 155 -14.04 3.96 7.88
N PHE A 156 -12.95 3.20 7.72
CA PHE A 156 -12.84 1.85 8.26
C PHE A 156 -12.96 1.84 9.80
N TYR A 157 -12.17 2.66 10.50
CA TYR A 157 -12.23 2.78 11.96
C TYR A 157 -13.60 3.28 12.45
N SER A 158 -14.20 4.25 11.76
CA SER A 158 -15.54 4.74 12.09
C SER A 158 -16.61 3.65 11.96
N ARG A 159 -16.48 2.76 10.96
CA ARG A 159 -17.35 1.59 10.83
C ARG A 159 -17.09 0.60 11.96
N ALA A 160 -15.84 0.19 12.18
CA ALA A 160 -15.47 -0.79 13.21
C ALA A 160 -15.94 -0.39 14.62
N THR A 161 -15.75 0.87 15.01
CA THR A 161 -16.23 1.39 16.31
C THR A 161 -17.76 1.38 16.42
N LYS A 162 -18.48 1.64 15.32
CA LYS A 162 -19.94 1.52 15.27
C LYS A 162 -20.40 0.07 15.44
N TRP A 163 -19.67 -0.90 14.90
CA TRP A 163 -19.93 -2.33 15.12
C TRP A 163 -19.67 -2.74 16.56
N GLY A 164 -18.51 -2.39 17.14
CA GLY A 164 -18.19 -2.69 18.55
C GLY A 164 -19.24 -2.15 19.52
N LYS A 165 -19.69 -0.90 19.31
CA LYS A 165 -20.78 -0.30 20.11
C LYS A 165 -22.14 -0.99 19.93
N LYS A 166 -22.40 -1.66 18.80
CA LYS A 166 -23.64 -2.40 18.54
C LYS A 166 -23.63 -3.77 19.22
N ILE A 167 -22.47 -4.43 19.25
CA ILE A 167 -22.24 -5.72 19.94
C ILE A 167 -22.37 -5.55 21.45
N VAL A 168 -21.71 -4.53 22.02
CA VAL A 168 -21.77 -4.24 23.47
C VAL A 168 -23.17 -3.86 23.96
N ARG A 169 -24.05 -3.37 23.07
CA ARG A 169 -25.43 -2.97 23.40
C ARG A 169 -26.48 -4.07 23.18
N GLY A 170 -26.09 -5.33 23.00
CA GLY A 170 -26.99 -6.50 23.04
C GLY A 170 -28.08 -6.54 21.96
N ARG A 171 -28.01 -5.70 20.91
CA ARG A 171 -28.96 -5.80 19.79
C ARG A 171 -28.51 -6.91 18.86
N ARG A 172 -29.36 -7.94 18.76
CA ARG A 172 -29.24 -9.11 17.87
C ARG A 172 -28.59 -8.72 16.53
N VAL A 173 -27.47 -9.38 16.23
CA VAL A 173 -26.76 -9.25 14.94
C VAL A 173 -27.74 -9.68 13.85
N PRO A 174 -27.96 -8.88 12.78
CA PRO A 174 -28.70 -9.38 11.62
C PRO A 174 -27.97 -10.60 11.07
N HIS A 175 -28.72 -11.70 10.93
CA HIS A 175 -28.27 -12.90 10.24
C HIS A 175 -27.71 -12.51 8.88
N TRP A 176 -26.45 -12.88 8.62
CA TRP A 176 -25.74 -12.53 7.39
C TRP A 176 -26.45 -13.13 6.18
N ASN A 177 -26.83 -12.31 5.20
CA ASN A 177 -27.00 -12.75 3.82
C ASN A 177 -25.62 -12.66 3.13
N LYS A 178 -25.22 -13.73 2.46
CA LYS A 178 -23.90 -13.96 1.82
C LYS A 178 -23.61 -13.07 0.60
N GLU A 179 -24.15 -11.86 0.50
CA GLU A 179 -24.06 -11.04 -0.73
C GLU A 179 -22.93 -9.99 -0.71
N ALA A 180 -22.08 -9.95 0.33
CA ALA A 180 -21.03 -8.93 0.45
C ALA A 180 -19.65 -9.32 -0.12
N PHE A 181 -19.49 -10.54 -0.61
CA PHE A 181 -18.34 -10.91 -1.45
C PHE A 181 -18.86 -11.18 -2.86
N GLY A 182 -19.01 -10.10 -3.62
CA GLY A 182 -19.14 -10.19 -5.06
C GLY A 182 -17.89 -10.84 -5.63
N ASN A 183 -18.02 -12.12 -5.96
CA ASN A 183 -17.27 -12.72 -7.04
C ASN A 183 -17.50 -11.87 -8.30
N GLU A 184 -16.45 -11.28 -8.85
CA GLU A 184 -16.38 -11.08 -10.28
C GLU A 184 -15.32 -12.01 -10.85
N LYS A 185 -15.69 -12.54 -12.01
CA LYS A 185 -15.11 -13.68 -12.73
C LYS A 185 -13.79 -13.34 -13.41
#